data_AF-A0A956SU09-F1
#
_entry.id   AF-A0A956SU09-F1
#
_cell.length_a   1.000
_cell.length_b   1.000
_cell.length_c   1.000
_cell.angle_alpha   90.00
_cell.angle_beta   90.00
_cell.angle_gamma   90.00
#
_symmetry.space_group_name_H-M   'P 1'
#
loop_
_entity.id
_entity.type
_entity.pdbx_description
1 polymer ?
#
loop_
_entity_poly.entity_id
_entity_poly.type
_entity_poly.pdbx_seq_one_letter_code
_entity_poly.pdbx_strand_id
1 'polypeptide(L)'
;MKHKSRPTWKLGDETHPATYPAVDLDPDQALQAALEATVGYDRYNDVSLVLGAAIDHAAECMKDAISEIAFRARDLGPDTPQVSESGWRAFWEPGPSGTNIDLMLVHETEPGAWHLSVRFNPVMTEAAEAREAEIEARIAEANTGVSPRDLFMARLFPKKDDPLMAELKRLEDDPASYRPAARGDRLTVVYGTALDLGAKGWRGTGPGGKPAHVEEFAHARHFLPLKAYQDTWWNGLQLTLRPNPSYQRHEGMLTHSNDRGGACPEIPLRILSDLIRASDLAPQVAKRAAEVGSLPWISYGAEHRVPLEEAGHAMVHAAGGVFDASVSRRLTAFWAGIAAQDVERHLADWFALAPELAAAGHGTGDGAFSCNDGRDLARAELNGPVRSLRTKTQNGIYRVEMTEDGEGGVARVLALREVGGRDLPIGRFLMTEEGLRPDFGPGNGPEVAYQIRTVRDLNGAIGSLASVACVFEEERTEARAGSDDPEP
;
A
#
# COMPACT_ATOMS: atom_id res chain seq x y z
N MET A 1 -16.08 26.34 5.63
CA MET A 1 -15.18 25.90 6.71
C MET A 1 -15.61 26.50 8.04
N LYS A 2 -15.94 25.67 9.05
CA LYS A 2 -16.41 26.10 10.38
C LYS A 2 -15.33 26.12 11.47
N HIS A 3 -14.07 25.84 11.15
CA HIS A 3 -12.92 26.02 12.05
C HIS A 3 -12.08 27.23 11.61
N LYS A 4 -11.87 28.20 12.51
CA LYS A 4 -11.09 29.42 12.24
C LYS A 4 -9.57 29.19 12.26
N SER A 5 -9.09 28.01 12.69
CA SER A 5 -7.67 27.65 12.76
C SER A 5 -7.47 26.13 12.61
N ARG A 6 -6.37 25.71 11.96
CA ARG A 6 -5.97 24.31 11.79
C ARG A 6 -5.75 23.63 13.15
N PRO A 7 -6.26 22.41 13.38
CA PRO A 7 -5.96 21.63 14.58
C PRO A 7 -4.46 21.39 14.73
N THR A 8 -3.96 21.40 15.96
CA THR A 8 -2.53 21.16 16.29
C THR A 8 -2.39 20.29 17.51
N TRP A 9 -1.31 19.53 17.60
CA TRP A 9 -0.97 18.70 18.75
C TRP A 9 0.45 19.00 19.23
N LYS A 10 0.77 18.64 20.48
CA LYS A 10 2.08 18.92 21.08
C LYS A 10 2.96 17.69 21.23
N LEU A 11 4.24 17.85 20.87
CA LEU A 11 5.29 16.89 21.21
C LEU A 11 6.39 17.62 22.00
N GLY A 12 6.31 17.53 23.34
CA GLY A 12 7.14 18.35 24.21
C GLY A 12 6.77 19.83 24.07
N ASP A 13 7.76 20.66 23.71
CA ASP A 13 7.58 22.10 23.49
C ASP A 13 7.24 22.46 22.03
N GLU A 14 7.26 21.48 21.12
CA GLU A 14 6.96 21.68 19.70
C GLU A 14 5.47 21.54 19.42
N THR A 15 4.95 22.39 18.53
CA THR A 15 3.57 22.34 18.04
C THR A 15 3.56 21.86 16.60
N HIS A 16 2.84 20.77 16.35
CA HIS A 16 2.74 20.14 15.04
C HIS A 16 1.31 20.23 14.50
N PRO A 17 1.13 20.25 13.17
CA PRO A 17 -0.20 20.29 12.58
C PRO A 17 -0.92 18.94 12.70
N ALA A 18 -2.24 19.02 12.71
CA ALA A 18 -3.14 17.89 12.48
C ALA A 18 -4.05 18.19 11.28
N THR A 19 -4.65 17.14 10.73
CA THR A 19 -5.62 17.26 9.64
C THR A 19 -6.90 17.93 10.13
N TYR A 20 -7.62 18.58 9.23
CA TYR A 20 -9.01 18.93 9.47
C TYR A 20 -9.88 17.66 9.57
N PRO A 21 -10.98 17.69 10.35
CA PRO A 21 -11.99 16.63 10.30
C PRO A 21 -12.45 16.38 8.87
N ALA A 22 -12.48 15.11 8.44
CA ALA A 22 -12.86 14.73 7.08
C ALA A 22 -14.29 15.18 6.70
N VAL A 23 -15.19 15.31 7.69
CA VAL A 23 -16.57 15.81 7.49
C VAL A 23 -16.62 17.27 7.03
N ASP A 24 -15.56 18.04 7.27
CA ASP A 24 -15.48 19.46 6.89
C ASP A 24 -14.83 19.66 5.51
N LEU A 25 -14.39 18.59 4.84
CA LEU A 25 -13.63 18.62 3.61
C LEU A 25 -14.48 18.17 2.41
N ASP A 26 -14.40 18.93 1.32
CA ASP A 26 -14.83 18.44 0.01
C ASP A 26 -13.71 17.56 -0.57
N PRO A 27 -13.99 16.30 -0.97
CA PRO A 27 -12.96 15.37 -1.39
C PRO A 27 -12.24 15.81 -2.67
N ASP A 28 -12.92 16.49 -3.58
CA ASP A 28 -12.35 16.90 -4.87
C ASP A 28 -11.47 18.15 -4.68
N GLN A 29 -11.91 19.10 -3.83
CA GLN A 29 -11.07 20.25 -3.43
C GLN A 29 -9.85 19.81 -2.61
N ALA A 30 -10.00 18.84 -1.72
CA ALA A 30 -8.88 18.32 -0.93
C ALA A 30 -7.83 17.64 -1.83
N LEU A 31 -8.26 16.88 -2.85
CA LEU A 31 -7.36 16.29 -3.84
C LEU A 31 -6.66 17.34 -4.69
N GLN A 32 -7.36 18.40 -5.10
CA GLN A 32 -6.75 19.49 -5.84
C GLN A 32 -5.70 20.22 -4.99
N ALA A 33 -6.02 20.53 -3.73
CA ALA A 33 -5.06 21.13 -2.80
C ALA A 33 -3.84 20.23 -2.56
N ALA A 34 -4.04 18.91 -2.52
CA ALA A 34 -2.97 17.92 -2.41
C ALA A 34 -2.08 17.87 -3.67
N LEU A 35 -2.66 18.02 -4.88
CA LEU A 35 -1.90 18.08 -6.14
C LEU A 35 -1.04 19.34 -6.22
N GLU A 36 -1.55 20.45 -5.71
CA GLU A 36 -0.88 21.76 -5.68
C GLU A 36 0.18 21.89 -4.58
N ALA A 37 0.20 20.98 -3.61
CA ALA A 37 1.21 20.92 -2.57
C ALA A 37 2.60 20.68 -3.22
N THR A 38 3.33 21.77 -3.44
CA THR A 38 4.59 21.77 -4.18
C THR A 38 5.72 21.25 -3.30
N VAL A 39 6.49 20.28 -3.80
CA VAL A 39 7.61 19.68 -3.06
C VAL A 39 8.82 19.42 -3.98
N GLY A 40 10.03 19.53 -3.42
CA GLY A 40 11.30 19.37 -4.13
C GLY A 40 11.86 17.94 -4.18
N TYR A 41 11.03 16.89 -4.04
CA TYR A 41 11.46 15.48 -3.95
C TYR A 41 10.57 14.54 -4.80
N ASP A 42 10.93 13.25 -4.89
CA ASP A 42 10.17 12.17 -5.56
C ASP A 42 8.73 12.02 -5.03
N ARG A 43 7.75 12.31 -5.90
CA ARG A 43 6.33 12.38 -5.58
C ARG A 43 5.63 11.02 -5.49
N TYR A 44 6.35 9.91 -5.68
CA TYR A 44 5.86 8.58 -5.26
C TYR A 44 5.44 8.54 -3.79
N ASN A 45 6.16 9.28 -2.93
CA ASN A 45 5.82 9.39 -1.52
C ASN A 45 4.46 10.06 -1.30
N ASP A 46 4.08 11.02 -2.14
CA ASP A 46 2.82 11.73 -2.04
C ASP A 46 1.64 10.78 -2.32
N VAL A 47 1.72 9.99 -3.40
CA VAL A 47 0.70 8.97 -3.71
C VAL A 47 0.61 7.94 -2.59
N SER A 48 1.76 7.48 -2.09
CA SER A 48 1.79 6.57 -0.96
C SER A 48 1.08 7.18 0.24
N LEU A 49 1.40 8.43 0.62
CA LEU A 49 0.78 9.14 1.75
C LEU A 49 -0.73 9.22 1.63
N VAL A 50 -1.27 9.68 0.49
CA VAL A 50 -2.72 9.74 0.23
C VAL A 50 -3.36 8.36 0.36
N LEU A 51 -2.77 7.34 -0.28
CA LEU A 51 -3.30 5.98 -0.24
C LEU A 51 -3.37 5.45 1.20
N GLY A 52 -2.31 5.58 1.99
CA GLY A 52 -2.38 5.03 3.33
C GLY A 52 -3.24 5.84 4.30
N ALA A 53 -3.40 7.15 4.10
CA ALA A 53 -4.42 7.93 4.82
C ALA A 53 -5.83 7.40 4.49
N ALA A 54 -6.12 7.11 3.21
CA ALA A 54 -7.36 6.45 2.82
C ALA A 54 -7.51 5.06 3.51
N ILE A 55 -6.46 4.26 3.56
CA ILE A 55 -6.47 2.95 4.23
C ILE A 55 -6.68 3.09 5.75
N ASP A 56 -6.04 4.05 6.42
CA ASP A 56 -6.22 4.34 7.85
C ASP A 56 -7.69 4.69 8.16
N HIS A 57 -8.27 5.58 7.35
CA HIS A 57 -9.67 5.97 7.52
C HIS A 57 -10.60 4.78 7.28
N ALA A 58 -10.38 4.01 6.22
CA ALA A 58 -11.19 2.84 5.89
C ALA A 58 -11.07 1.75 6.98
N ALA A 59 -9.87 1.50 7.49
CA ALA A 59 -9.63 0.55 8.58
C ALA A 59 -10.45 0.90 9.82
N GLU A 60 -10.45 2.18 10.21
CA GLU A 60 -11.22 2.64 11.37
C GLU A 60 -12.72 2.56 11.18
N CYS A 61 -13.20 2.83 9.96
CA CYS A 61 -14.62 2.79 9.63
C CYS A 61 -15.15 1.35 9.55
N MET A 62 -14.38 0.46 8.94
CA MET A 62 -14.82 -0.90 8.61
C MET A 62 -14.55 -1.93 9.71
N LYS A 63 -13.77 -1.61 10.75
CA LYS A 63 -13.28 -2.59 11.74
C LYS A 63 -14.34 -3.55 12.29
N ASP A 64 -15.47 -3.02 12.75
CA ASP A 64 -16.52 -3.85 13.35
C ASP A 64 -17.25 -4.69 12.30
N ALA A 65 -17.40 -4.16 11.09
CA ALA A 65 -18.00 -4.89 9.97
C ALA A 65 -17.10 -6.01 9.46
N ILE A 66 -15.77 -5.79 9.41
CA ILE A 66 -14.79 -6.84 9.09
C ILE A 66 -14.84 -7.95 10.13
N SER A 67 -14.88 -7.61 11.43
CA SER A 67 -15.05 -8.60 12.50
C SER A 67 -16.34 -9.41 12.32
N GLU A 68 -17.46 -8.76 12.03
CA GLU A 68 -18.74 -9.45 11.84
C GLU A 68 -18.74 -10.35 10.59
N ILE A 69 -18.14 -9.93 9.48
CA ILE A 69 -17.93 -10.79 8.29
C ILE A 69 -17.13 -12.04 8.67
N ALA A 70 -16.06 -11.88 9.46
CA ALA A 70 -15.24 -13.00 9.88
C ALA A 70 -16.03 -13.99 10.74
N PHE A 71 -16.78 -13.49 11.74
CA PHE A 71 -17.62 -14.34 12.57
C PHE A 71 -18.72 -15.05 11.77
N ARG A 72 -19.38 -14.36 10.83
CA ARG A 72 -20.38 -14.97 9.95
C ARG A 72 -19.79 -16.09 9.10
N ALA A 73 -18.60 -15.89 8.53
CA ALA A 73 -17.93 -16.93 7.75
C ALA A 73 -17.63 -18.16 8.62
N ARG A 74 -17.14 -17.94 9.83
CA ARG A 74 -16.86 -19.02 10.78
C ARG A 74 -18.13 -19.79 11.17
N ASP A 75 -19.21 -19.08 11.46
CA ASP A 75 -20.49 -19.67 11.86
C ASP A 75 -21.13 -20.49 10.72
N LEU A 76 -20.92 -20.07 9.46
CA LEU A 76 -21.35 -20.80 8.26
C LEU A 76 -20.52 -22.06 7.96
N GLY A 77 -19.30 -22.13 8.50
CA GLY A 77 -18.38 -23.25 8.27
C GLY A 77 -17.59 -23.13 6.95
N PRO A 78 -16.63 -24.04 6.72
CA PRO A 78 -15.70 -23.96 5.59
C PRO A 78 -16.35 -24.21 4.23
N ASP A 79 -17.52 -24.85 4.19
CA ASP A 79 -18.18 -25.27 2.95
C ASP A 79 -19.18 -24.23 2.41
N THR A 80 -19.53 -23.22 3.21
CA THR A 80 -20.57 -22.24 2.87
C THR A 80 -19.97 -20.83 2.77
N PRO A 81 -19.82 -20.27 1.55
CA PRO A 81 -19.25 -18.94 1.39
C PRO A 81 -20.27 -17.84 1.67
N GLN A 82 -19.77 -16.71 2.16
CA GLN A 82 -20.38 -15.42 1.92
C GLN A 82 -19.99 -14.95 0.50
N VAL A 83 -20.94 -14.35 -0.22
CA VAL A 83 -20.72 -13.95 -1.62
C VAL A 83 -20.89 -12.44 -1.75
N SER A 84 -19.89 -11.76 -2.31
CA SER A 84 -19.95 -10.33 -2.62
C SER A 84 -20.82 -10.07 -3.84
N GLU A 85 -21.28 -8.82 -4.00
CA GLU A 85 -21.98 -8.37 -5.22
C GLU A 85 -21.14 -8.56 -6.49
N SER A 86 -19.82 -8.43 -6.35
CA SER A 86 -18.83 -8.62 -7.40
C SER A 86 -18.47 -10.08 -7.68
N GLY A 87 -19.09 -11.05 -7.00
CA GLY A 87 -18.87 -12.49 -7.24
C GLY A 87 -17.74 -13.12 -6.43
N TRP A 88 -17.08 -12.36 -5.54
CA TRP A 88 -16.06 -12.91 -4.65
C TRP A 88 -16.69 -13.75 -3.56
N ARG A 89 -16.13 -14.93 -3.34
CA ARG A 89 -16.61 -15.90 -2.36
C ARG A 89 -15.62 -15.93 -1.19
N ALA A 90 -16.12 -15.63 0.00
CA ALA A 90 -15.37 -15.62 1.25
C ALA A 90 -15.75 -16.84 2.09
N PHE A 91 -14.78 -17.73 2.34
CA PHE A 91 -14.96 -18.92 3.15
C PHE A 91 -14.08 -18.85 4.38
N TRP A 92 -14.53 -19.40 5.49
CA TRP A 92 -13.67 -19.62 6.64
C TRP A 92 -12.78 -20.83 6.42
N GLU A 93 -11.49 -20.70 6.70
CA GLU A 93 -10.59 -21.84 6.83
C GLU A 93 -10.11 -21.92 8.29
N PRO A 94 -10.27 -23.08 8.96
CA PRO A 94 -9.77 -23.24 10.32
C PRO A 94 -8.25 -23.07 10.37
N GLY A 95 -7.78 -22.13 11.19
CA GLY A 95 -6.38 -21.95 11.52
C GLY A 95 -5.98 -22.61 12.85
N PRO A 96 -4.68 -22.67 13.16
CA PRO A 96 -4.16 -23.31 14.38
C PRO A 96 -4.39 -22.46 15.64
N SER A 97 -4.71 -21.17 15.46
CA SER A 97 -4.92 -20.22 16.54
C SER A 97 -6.39 -19.81 16.58
N GLY A 98 -7.08 -20.15 17.66
CA GLY A 98 -8.49 -19.79 17.84
C GLY A 98 -8.75 -18.29 17.95
N THR A 99 -7.72 -17.47 18.22
CA THR A 99 -7.83 -16.00 18.33
C THR A 99 -7.84 -15.30 16.97
N ASN A 100 -7.57 -16.03 15.89
CA ASN A 100 -7.65 -15.54 14.52
C ASN A 100 -8.83 -16.18 13.81
N ILE A 101 -9.44 -15.43 12.89
CA ILE A 101 -10.41 -15.98 11.94
C ILE A 101 -9.85 -15.73 10.54
N ASP A 102 -9.52 -16.82 9.86
CA ASP A 102 -8.92 -16.78 8.54
C ASP A 102 -9.98 -16.96 7.46
N LEU A 103 -9.99 -16.05 6.49
CA LEU A 103 -10.89 -16.07 5.35
C LEU A 103 -10.10 -16.29 4.06
N MET A 104 -10.60 -17.19 3.23
CA MET A 104 -10.15 -17.37 1.85
C MET A 104 -11.14 -16.67 0.92
N LEU A 105 -10.67 -15.70 0.16
CA LEU A 105 -11.42 -14.97 -0.86
C LEU A 105 -11.01 -15.47 -2.24
N VAL A 106 -11.97 -16.02 -2.98
CA VAL A 106 -11.75 -16.54 -4.33
C VAL A 106 -12.80 -16.00 -5.28
N HIS A 107 -12.45 -15.91 -6.55
CA HIS A 107 -13.36 -15.55 -7.62
C HIS A 107 -13.33 -16.62 -8.71
N GLU A 108 -14.42 -16.77 -9.47
CA GLU A 108 -14.48 -17.74 -10.55
C GLU A 108 -13.68 -17.30 -11.79
N THR A 109 -13.73 -16.01 -12.10
CA THR A 109 -13.12 -15.44 -13.32
C THR A 109 -11.91 -14.54 -13.07
N GLU A 110 -11.63 -14.17 -11.81
CA GLU A 110 -10.46 -13.33 -11.50
C GLU A 110 -9.27 -14.24 -11.16
N PRO A 111 -8.06 -13.90 -11.63
CA PRO A 111 -6.87 -14.68 -11.31
C PRO A 111 -6.50 -14.55 -9.83
N GLY A 112 -6.06 -15.65 -9.24
CA GLY A 112 -5.53 -15.66 -7.88
C GLY A 112 -6.59 -15.80 -6.77
N ALA A 113 -6.15 -15.67 -5.53
CA ALA A 113 -6.99 -15.57 -4.33
C ALA A 113 -6.39 -14.58 -3.34
N TRP A 114 -7.18 -14.28 -2.31
CA TRP A 114 -6.71 -13.55 -1.14
C TRP A 114 -6.94 -14.35 0.13
N HIS A 115 -5.93 -14.40 0.98
CA HIS A 115 -6.08 -14.82 2.37
C HIS A 115 -6.18 -13.58 3.25
N LEU A 116 -7.25 -13.51 4.05
CA LEU A 116 -7.44 -12.49 5.08
C LEU A 116 -7.36 -13.12 6.46
N SER A 117 -6.34 -12.77 7.24
CA SER A 117 -6.23 -13.17 8.65
C SER A 117 -6.76 -12.06 9.54
N VAL A 118 -7.94 -12.25 10.13
CA VAL A 118 -8.60 -11.29 11.03
C VAL A 118 -8.24 -11.65 12.47
N ARG A 119 -7.36 -10.86 13.10
CA ARG A 119 -6.81 -11.17 14.43
C ARG A 119 -7.48 -10.33 15.50
N PHE A 120 -7.87 -11.00 16.57
CA PHE A 120 -8.44 -10.37 17.74
C PHE A 120 -7.41 -10.31 18.87
N ASN A 121 -7.64 -9.44 19.84
CA ASN A 121 -6.81 -9.39 21.04
C ASN A 121 -6.95 -10.73 21.76
N PRO A 122 -5.85 -11.43 22.05
CA PRO A 122 -5.93 -12.69 22.77
C PRO A 122 -6.56 -12.46 24.13
N VAL A 123 -7.49 -13.34 24.50
CA VAL A 123 -8.14 -13.35 25.82
C VAL A 123 -7.83 -14.70 26.45
N MET A 124 -7.19 -14.66 27.62
CA MET A 124 -6.86 -15.86 28.36
C MET A 124 -8.14 -16.57 28.83
N THR A 125 -8.05 -17.88 29.01
CA THR A 125 -9.03 -18.65 29.76
C THR A 125 -8.96 -18.25 31.24
N GLU A 126 -10.05 -18.43 31.99
CA GLU A 126 -10.09 -18.10 33.42
C GLU A 126 -8.96 -18.79 34.22
N ALA A 127 -8.63 -20.03 33.85
CA ALA A 127 -7.55 -20.79 34.48
C ALA A 127 -6.16 -20.21 34.18
N ALA A 128 -5.93 -19.78 32.94
CA ALA A 128 -4.67 -19.15 32.55
C ALA A 128 -4.53 -17.75 33.15
N GLU A 129 -5.60 -16.96 33.18
CA GLU A 129 -5.60 -15.63 33.81
C GLU A 129 -5.30 -15.72 35.32
N ALA A 130 -5.91 -16.68 36.02
CA ALA A 130 -5.59 -16.93 37.43
C ALA A 130 -4.12 -17.35 37.63
N ARG A 131 -3.57 -18.14 36.70
CA ARG A 131 -2.16 -18.56 36.74
C ARG A 131 -1.21 -17.40 36.43
N GLU A 132 -1.53 -16.56 35.46
CA GLU A 132 -0.78 -15.35 35.14
C GLU A 132 -0.71 -14.43 36.36
N ALA A 133 -1.86 -14.14 36.99
CA ALA A 133 -1.92 -13.30 38.19
C ALA A 133 -1.08 -13.85 39.35
N GLU A 134 -1.06 -15.17 39.55
CA GLU A 134 -0.21 -15.83 40.55
C GLU A 134 1.29 -15.65 40.24
N ILE A 135 1.69 -15.82 38.99
CA ILE A 135 3.10 -15.65 38.57
C ILE A 135 3.51 -14.17 38.68
N GLU A 136 2.66 -13.24 38.24
CA GLU A 136 2.92 -11.81 38.34
C GLU A 136 3.02 -11.34 39.80
N ALA A 137 2.19 -11.86 40.70
CA ALA A 137 2.30 -11.59 42.13
C ALA A 137 3.65 -12.07 42.71
N ARG A 138 4.10 -13.28 42.32
CA ARG A 138 5.42 -13.81 42.71
C ARG A 138 6.58 -12.99 42.14
N ILE A 139 6.45 -12.48 40.91
CA ILE A 139 7.44 -11.59 40.29
C ILE A 139 7.52 -10.26 41.05
N ALA A 140 6.36 -9.67 41.37
CA ALA A 140 6.30 -8.42 42.12
C ALA A 140 6.91 -8.55 43.52
N GLU A 141 6.63 -9.65 44.23
CA GLU A 141 7.22 -9.95 45.54
C GLU A 141 8.76 -10.08 45.44
N ALA A 142 9.24 -10.86 44.46
CA ALA A 142 10.67 -11.08 44.23
C ALA A 142 11.43 -9.81 43.81
N ASN A 143 10.73 -8.80 43.30
CA ASN A 143 11.29 -7.54 42.80
C ASN A 143 10.76 -6.32 43.57
N THR A 144 10.49 -6.49 44.87
CA THR A 144 10.04 -5.41 45.75
C THR A 144 11.00 -4.20 45.67
N GLY A 145 10.46 -3.02 45.35
CA GLY A 145 11.23 -1.77 45.25
C GLY A 145 11.75 -1.44 43.84
N VAL A 146 11.51 -2.29 42.84
CA VAL A 146 11.80 -2.01 41.43
C VAL A 146 10.66 -1.19 40.81
N SER A 147 10.99 -0.23 39.94
CA SER A 147 9.97 0.60 39.30
C SER A 147 9.13 -0.22 38.30
N PRO A 148 7.86 0.14 38.05
CA PRO A 148 7.03 -0.53 37.04
C PRO A 148 7.65 -0.52 35.63
N ARG A 149 8.40 0.54 35.29
CA ARG A 149 9.11 0.64 34.00
C ARG A 149 10.23 -0.39 33.92
N ASP A 150 11.02 -0.56 34.97
CA ASP A 150 12.14 -1.50 34.97
C ASP A 150 11.64 -2.95 34.97
N LEU A 151 10.54 -3.24 35.67
CA LEU A 151 9.83 -4.53 35.60
C LEU A 151 9.33 -4.83 34.18
N PHE A 152 8.72 -3.84 33.52
CA PHE A 152 8.27 -3.97 32.13
C PHE A 152 9.45 -4.22 31.18
N MET A 153 10.56 -3.49 31.34
CA MET A 153 11.77 -3.72 30.54
C MET A 153 12.38 -5.10 30.80
N ALA A 154 12.34 -5.60 32.05
CA ALA A 154 12.78 -6.94 32.39
C ALA A 154 11.89 -8.03 31.77
N ARG A 155 10.59 -7.79 31.58
CA ARG A 155 9.68 -8.69 30.83
C ARG A 155 10.03 -8.73 29.34
N LEU A 156 10.40 -7.59 28.75
CA LEU A 156 10.80 -7.51 27.34
C LEU A 156 12.19 -8.13 27.08
N PHE A 157 13.11 -8.00 28.04
CA PHE A 157 14.48 -8.51 27.96
C PHE A 157 14.80 -9.36 29.19
N PRO A 158 14.19 -10.56 29.30
CA PRO A 158 14.36 -11.38 30.49
C PRO A 158 15.81 -11.83 30.62
N LYS A 159 16.32 -11.85 31.85
CA LYS A 159 17.58 -12.53 32.15
C LYS A 159 17.40 -14.00 31.82
N LYS A 160 18.42 -14.60 31.18
CA LYS A 160 18.36 -15.95 30.59
C LYS A 160 17.96 -17.06 31.59
N ASP A 161 18.09 -16.79 32.89
CA ASP A 161 17.88 -17.76 33.98
C ASP A 161 16.81 -17.31 34.99
N ASP A 162 15.89 -16.39 34.66
CA ASP A 162 14.77 -16.04 35.55
C ASP A 162 13.64 -17.09 35.40
N PRO A 163 13.42 -17.96 36.40
CA PRO A 163 12.45 -19.04 36.29
C PRO A 163 11.00 -18.55 36.29
N LEU A 164 10.71 -17.40 36.91
CA LEU A 164 9.36 -16.82 36.95
C LEU A 164 9.01 -16.17 35.61
N MET A 165 9.95 -15.43 35.01
CA MET A 165 9.77 -14.87 33.68
C MET A 165 9.69 -15.97 32.60
N ALA A 166 10.47 -17.04 32.73
CA ALA A 166 10.38 -18.20 31.83
C ALA A 166 9.07 -19.00 32.03
N GLU A 167 8.50 -19.00 33.24
CA GLU A 167 7.19 -19.58 33.51
C GLU A 167 6.06 -18.73 32.91
N LEU A 168 6.07 -17.42 33.14
CA LEU A 168 5.12 -16.47 32.54
C LEU A 168 5.16 -16.57 31.01
N LYS A 169 6.35 -16.53 30.43
CA LYS A 169 6.52 -16.65 28.97
C LYS A 169 5.98 -17.96 28.43
N ARG A 170 6.18 -19.10 29.12
CA ARG A 170 5.62 -20.39 28.70
C ARG A 170 4.11 -20.40 28.72
N LEU A 171 3.49 -19.74 29.71
CA LEU A 171 2.04 -19.58 29.78
C LEU A 171 1.53 -18.69 28.63
N GLU A 172 2.20 -17.57 28.38
CA GLU A 172 1.87 -16.63 27.30
C GLU A 172 2.06 -17.22 25.90
N ASP A 173 3.06 -18.09 25.72
CA ASP A 173 3.39 -18.74 24.45
C ASP A 173 2.52 -20.02 24.22
N ASP A 174 1.77 -20.50 25.22
CA ASP A 174 0.89 -21.67 25.10
C ASP A 174 -0.47 -21.30 24.45
N PRO A 175 -0.80 -21.83 23.26
CA PRO A 175 -2.09 -21.55 22.62
C PRO A 175 -3.31 -21.99 23.44
N ALA A 176 -3.17 -23.02 24.29
CA ALA A 176 -4.27 -23.51 25.14
C ALA A 176 -4.62 -22.54 26.28
N SER A 177 -3.72 -21.60 26.60
CA SER A 177 -3.98 -20.53 27.57
C SER A 177 -5.07 -19.56 27.10
N TYR A 178 -5.38 -19.51 25.81
CA TYR A 178 -6.29 -18.54 25.22
C TYR A 178 -7.56 -19.19 24.71
N ARG A 179 -8.69 -18.50 24.90
CA ARG A 179 -9.95 -18.93 24.29
C ARG A 179 -10.03 -18.52 22.81
N PRO A 180 -10.85 -19.20 22.00
CA PRO A 180 -11.17 -18.73 20.67
C PRO A 180 -11.79 -17.33 20.66
N ALA A 181 -11.61 -16.61 19.56
CA ALA A 181 -12.20 -15.29 19.34
C ALA A 181 -13.73 -15.36 19.46
N ALA A 182 -14.33 -14.36 20.08
CA ALA A 182 -15.77 -14.22 20.28
C ALA A 182 -16.23 -12.82 19.86
N ARG A 183 -17.51 -12.70 19.49
CA ARG A 183 -18.11 -11.39 19.17
C ARG A 183 -17.94 -10.46 20.37
N GLY A 184 -17.50 -9.23 20.12
CA GLY A 184 -17.15 -8.25 21.15
C GLY A 184 -15.66 -8.23 21.49
N ASP A 185 -14.89 -9.23 21.07
CA ASP A 185 -13.43 -9.17 21.17
C ASP A 185 -12.90 -8.05 20.29
N ARG A 186 -11.85 -7.40 20.78
CA ARG A 186 -11.26 -6.27 20.11
C ARG A 186 -10.43 -6.73 18.91
N LEU A 187 -10.78 -6.25 17.72
CA LEU A 187 -9.95 -6.40 16.52
C LEU A 187 -8.59 -5.70 16.72
N THR A 188 -7.49 -6.44 16.50
CA THR A 188 -6.13 -5.91 16.64
C THR A 188 -5.52 -5.61 15.28
N VAL A 189 -5.60 -6.57 14.36
CA VAL A 189 -5.00 -6.45 13.04
C VAL A 189 -5.71 -7.33 12.03
N VAL A 190 -5.81 -6.86 10.79
CA VAL A 190 -6.21 -7.65 9.63
C VAL A 190 -5.04 -7.70 8.67
N TYR A 191 -4.65 -8.90 8.28
CA TYR A 191 -3.62 -9.12 7.28
C TYR A 191 -4.24 -9.63 5.99
N GLY A 192 -3.90 -9.00 4.86
CA GLY A 192 -4.29 -9.45 3.54
C GLY A 192 -3.09 -9.91 2.73
N THR A 193 -3.18 -11.12 2.20
CA THR A 193 -2.13 -11.79 1.44
C THR A 193 -2.67 -12.21 0.09
N ALA A 194 -2.01 -11.79 -0.99
CA ALA A 194 -2.30 -12.25 -2.34
C ALA A 194 -1.69 -13.63 -2.59
N LEU A 195 -2.45 -14.52 -3.21
CA LEU A 195 -2.08 -15.90 -3.50
C LEU A 195 -2.21 -16.17 -5.00
N ASP A 196 -1.21 -16.82 -5.59
CA ASP A 196 -1.33 -17.43 -6.91
C ASP A 196 -1.82 -18.88 -6.75
N LEU A 197 -2.93 -19.21 -7.41
CA LEU A 197 -3.59 -20.50 -7.28
C LEU A 197 -3.07 -21.56 -8.26
N GLY A 198 -2.28 -21.17 -9.25
CA GLY A 198 -1.83 -22.06 -10.31
C GLY A 198 -2.98 -22.84 -10.99
N ALA A 199 -2.63 -23.92 -11.71
CA ALA A 199 -3.60 -24.73 -12.45
C ALA A 199 -4.53 -25.60 -11.55
N LYS A 200 -4.21 -25.71 -10.26
CA LYS A 200 -4.93 -26.59 -9.31
C LYS A 200 -5.91 -25.84 -8.40
N GLY A 201 -6.05 -24.53 -8.59
CA GLY A 201 -6.93 -23.69 -7.77
C GLY A 201 -6.39 -23.44 -6.36
N TRP A 202 -7.17 -22.77 -5.52
CA TRP A 202 -6.70 -22.21 -4.24
C TRP A 202 -6.23 -23.24 -3.22
N ARG A 203 -6.69 -24.48 -3.33
CA ARG A 203 -6.21 -25.60 -2.52
C ARG A 203 -4.89 -26.19 -3.03
N GLY A 204 -4.39 -25.75 -4.19
CA GLY A 204 -3.09 -26.12 -4.72
C GLY A 204 -2.72 -27.59 -4.55
N THR A 205 -1.43 -27.86 -4.31
CA THR A 205 -0.98 -29.13 -3.74
C THR A 205 0.12 -28.80 -2.76
N GLY A 206 -0.17 -28.90 -1.46
CA GLY A 206 0.79 -28.81 -0.38
C GLY A 206 1.75 -30.02 -0.33
N PRO A 207 2.70 -30.02 0.61
CA PRO A 207 3.71 -31.07 0.74
C PRO A 207 3.10 -32.47 0.80
N GLY A 208 3.59 -33.37 -0.06
CA GLY A 208 3.13 -34.76 -0.09
C GLY A 208 1.84 -35.02 -0.89
N GLY A 209 1.42 -34.08 -1.75
CA GLY A 209 0.31 -34.33 -2.68
C GLY A 209 -1.08 -33.97 -2.14
N LYS A 210 -1.17 -33.33 -0.97
CA LYS A 210 -2.43 -32.98 -0.30
C LYS A 210 -2.86 -31.55 -0.64
N PRO A 211 -4.13 -31.16 -0.45
CA PRO A 211 -4.53 -29.75 -0.47
C PRO A 211 -3.69 -28.90 0.49
N ALA A 212 -3.22 -27.73 0.06
CA ALA A 212 -2.56 -26.73 0.89
C ALA A 212 -3.56 -26.14 1.90
N HIS A 213 -3.14 -26.00 3.16
CA HIS A 213 -3.92 -25.42 4.26
C HIS A 213 -3.43 -24.00 4.60
N VAL A 214 -4.27 -23.18 5.25
CA VAL A 214 -3.94 -21.76 5.58
C VAL A 214 -2.69 -21.60 6.45
N GLU A 215 -2.35 -22.62 7.24
CA GLU A 215 -1.10 -22.70 8.02
C GLU A 215 0.16 -22.52 7.17
N GLU A 216 0.12 -22.92 5.90
CA GLU A 216 1.23 -22.78 4.95
C GLU A 216 1.40 -21.32 4.47
N PHE A 217 0.38 -20.46 4.64
CA PHE A 217 0.37 -19.06 4.19
C PHE A 217 0.53 -18.05 5.34
N ALA A 218 -0.01 -18.36 6.52
CA ALA A 218 -0.13 -17.42 7.63
C ALA A 218 1.20 -17.04 8.32
N HIS A 219 2.29 -17.78 8.07
CA HIS A 219 3.54 -17.68 8.86
C HIS A 219 4.89 -17.77 8.10
N ALA A 220 5.00 -17.55 6.78
CA ALA A 220 6.32 -17.73 6.11
C ALA A 220 7.37 -16.64 6.35
N ARG A 221 7.23 -15.81 7.40
CA ARG A 221 8.40 -15.10 7.93
C ARG A 221 9.37 -16.07 8.63
N HIS A 222 8.89 -17.24 9.08
CA HIS A 222 9.74 -18.12 9.91
C HIS A 222 9.73 -19.63 9.62
N PHE A 223 8.79 -20.23 8.89
CA PHE A 223 8.81 -21.69 8.75
C PHE A 223 8.16 -22.21 7.46
N LEU A 224 8.95 -22.42 6.38
CA LEU A 224 8.67 -23.45 5.38
C LEU A 224 9.98 -23.92 4.70
N PRO A 225 10.19 -25.24 4.51
CA PRO A 225 11.28 -25.77 3.68
C PRO A 225 11.11 -25.34 2.21
N LEU A 226 12.24 -25.00 1.56
CA LEU A 226 12.34 -24.48 0.18
C LEU A 226 11.54 -25.22 -0.91
N LYS A 227 11.10 -26.46 -0.68
CA LYS A 227 10.38 -27.28 -1.66
C LYS A 227 8.89 -26.93 -1.81
N ALA A 228 8.24 -26.38 -0.79
CA ALA A 228 6.82 -25.96 -0.89
C ALA A 228 6.64 -24.72 -1.80
N TYR A 229 7.72 -23.97 -2.06
CA TYR A 229 7.71 -22.77 -2.90
C TYR A 229 7.58 -23.06 -4.41
N GLN A 230 7.71 -24.32 -4.85
CA GLN A 230 7.74 -24.63 -6.28
C GLN A 230 6.35 -24.64 -6.93
N ASP A 231 5.30 -24.90 -6.16
CA ASP A 231 3.94 -25.12 -6.67
C ASP A 231 2.91 -24.07 -6.22
N THR A 232 3.28 -23.12 -5.36
CA THR A 232 2.41 -22.01 -4.94
C THR A 232 3.25 -20.76 -4.67
N TRP A 233 3.04 -19.71 -5.46
CA TRP A 233 3.78 -18.45 -5.32
C TRP A 233 3.02 -17.49 -4.41
N TRP A 234 3.73 -16.92 -3.43
CA TRP A 234 3.25 -15.91 -2.50
C TRP A 234 4.03 -14.59 -2.69
N ASN A 235 3.31 -13.47 -2.83
CA ASN A 235 3.89 -12.14 -3.00
C ASN A 235 4.21 -11.37 -1.70
N GLY A 236 4.16 -12.02 -0.54
CA GLY A 236 4.25 -11.33 0.75
C GLY A 236 2.93 -10.71 1.21
N LEU A 237 2.97 -10.05 2.35
CA LEU A 237 1.81 -9.42 2.97
C LEU A 237 1.46 -8.12 2.25
N GLN A 238 0.28 -8.07 1.65
CA GLN A 238 -0.13 -6.94 0.79
C GLN A 238 -0.89 -5.85 1.53
N LEU A 239 -1.63 -6.23 2.58
CA LEU A 239 -2.45 -5.32 3.37
C LEU A 239 -2.23 -5.58 4.86
N THR A 240 -2.00 -4.52 5.63
CA THR A 240 -2.11 -4.54 7.09
C THR A 240 -3.10 -3.46 7.50
N LEU A 241 -4.23 -3.85 8.09
CA LEU A 241 -5.14 -2.93 8.77
C LEU A 241 -4.94 -3.09 10.26
N ARG A 242 -4.57 -2.03 10.97
CA ARG A 242 -4.48 -1.97 12.42
C ARG A 242 -5.44 -0.89 12.87
N PRO A 243 -6.69 -1.22 13.19
CA PRO A 243 -7.59 -0.24 13.77
C PRO A 243 -7.01 0.30 15.10
N ASN A 244 -7.06 1.61 15.28
CA ASN A 244 -6.70 2.27 16.51
C ASN A 244 -7.48 1.69 17.71
N PRO A 245 -6.77 1.37 18.81
CA PRO A 245 -7.41 1.26 20.12
C PRO A 245 -8.23 2.52 20.41
N SER A 246 -9.42 2.36 20.98
CA SER A 246 -10.23 3.48 21.47
C SER A 246 -9.49 4.38 22.48
N TYR A 247 -8.42 3.89 23.13
CA TYR A 247 -7.57 4.63 24.07
C TYR A 247 -6.31 5.28 23.45
N GLN A 248 -6.01 5.10 22.16
CA GLN A 248 -4.90 5.77 21.48
C GLN A 248 -5.27 7.16 20.94
N ARG A 249 -6.30 7.80 21.49
CA ARG A 249 -6.59 9.20 21.20
C ARG A 249 -5.60 10.08 21.95
N HIS A 250 -4.64 10.66 21.24
CA HIS A 250 -3.77 11.69 21.81
C HIS A 250 -4.46 13.05 21.65
N GLU A 251 -4.75 13.72 22.76
CA GLU A 251 -5.42 15.03 22.78
C GLU A 251 -6.77 15.07 22.03
N GLY A 252 -7.48 13.94 21.98
CA GLY A 252 -8.77 13.82 21.27
C GLY A 252 -8.64 13.64 19.75
N MET A 253 -7.43 13.46 19.24
CA MET A 253 -7.12 13.21 17.82
C MET A 253 -6.88 11.72 17.55
N LEU A 254 -7.04 11.31 16.29
CA LEU A 254 -6.73 9.97 15.82
C LEU A 254 -5.25 9.87 15.45
N THR A 255 -4.65 8.69 15.64
CA THR A 255 -3.25 8.40 15.31
C THR A 255 -3.17 7.47 14.10
N HIS A 256 -2.14 7.59 13.28
CA HIS A 256 -1.88 6.59 12.24
C HIS A 256 -1.38 5.28 12.89
N SER A 257 -1.94 4.16 12.48
CA SER A 257 -1.64 2.84 13.08
C SER A 257 -1.26 1.78 12.07
N ASN A 258 -1.38 2.04 10.76
CA ASN A 258 -1.10 1.05 9.73
C ASN A 258 0.40 0.95 9.36
N ASP A 259 0.81 -0.27 9.03
CA ASP A 259 2.16 -0.63 8.61
C ASP A 259 2.09 -1.15 7.17
N ARG A 260 2.61 -0.37 6.22
CA ARG A 260 2.43 -0.61 4.78
C ARG A 260 3.47 -1.61 4.28
N GLY A 261 3.04 -2.78 3.83
CA GLY A 261 3.95 -3.84 3.33
C GLY A 261 3.81 -4.21 1.85
N GLY A 262 2.72 -3.80 1.18
CA GLY A 262 2.29 -4.40 -0.08
C GLY A 262 2.23 -3.50 -1.32
N ALA A 263 2.07 -4.13 -2.48
CA ALA A 263 2.02 -3.49 -3.80
C ALA A 263 0.60 -3.41 -4.42
N CYS A 264 -0.46 -3.74 -3.66
CA CYS A 264 -1.86 -3.64 -4.10
C CYS A 264 -2.92 -3.73 -2.96
N PRO A 265 -2.80 -2.99 -1.85
CA PRO A 265 -3.76 -3.02 -0.73
C PRO A 265 -5.20 -2.66 -1.13
N GLU A 266 -5.40 -1.91 -2.21
CA GLU A 266 -6.71 -1.49 -2.74
C GLU A 266 -7.59 -2.66 -3.19
N ILE A 267 -7.01 -3.77 -3.66
CA ILE A 267 -7.76 -4.93 -4.16
C ILE A 267 -8.53 -5.63 -3.02
N PRO A 268 -7.89 -6.11 -1.94
CA PRO A 268 -8.61 -6.76 -0.84
C PRO A 268 -9.57 -5.81 -0.12
N LEU A 269 -9.28 -4.50 -0.08
CA LEU A 269 -10.17 -3.50 0.50
C LEU A 269 -11.46 -3.33 -0.31
N ARG A 270 -11.40 -3.38 -1.64
CA ARG A 270 -12.60 -3.39 -2.49
C ARG A 270 -13.43 -4.65 -2.28
N ILE A 271 -12.79 -5.82 -2.23
CA ILE A 271 -13.49 -7.09 -1.97
C ILE A 271 -14.20 -7.05 -0.61
N LEU A 272 -13.51 -6.58 0.43
CA LEU A 272 -14.10 -6.39 1.76
C LEU A 272 -15.27 -5.40 1.74
N SER A 273 -15.13 -4.27 1.04
CA SER A 273 -16.20 -3.27 0.91
C SER A 273 -17.45 -3.85 0.23
N ASP A 274 -17.27 -4.67 -0.80
CA ASP A 274 -18.37 -5.35 -1.48
C ASP A 274 -19.03 -6.43 -0.60
N LEU A 275 -18.24 -7.17 0.19
CA LEU A 275 -18.76 -8.13 1.17
C LEU A 275 -19.56 -7.43 2.28
N ILE A 276 -19.10 -6.25 2.74
CA ILE A 276 -19.80 -5.42 3.73
C ILE A 276 -21.18 -5.00 3.20
N ARG A 277 -21.26 -4.60 1.93
CA ARG A 277 -22.55 -4.25 1.30
C ARG A 277 -23.46 -5.47 1.16
N ALA A 278 -22.96 -6.55 0.60
CA ALA A 278 -23.72 -7.80 0.42
C ALA A 278 -24.23 -8.41 1.74
N SER A 279 -23.58 -8.05 2.85
CA SER A 279 -23.91 -8.52 4.20
C SER A 279 -24.81 -7.56 5.01
N ASP A 280 -25.34 -6.51 4.39
CA ASP A 280 -26.14 -5.44 5.03
C ASP A 280 -25.40 -4.71 6.18
N LEU A 281 -24.07 -4.65 6.13
CA LEU A 281 -23.24 -4.01 7.16
C LEU A 281 -22.86 -2.56 6.82
N ALA A 282 -23.21 -2.07 5.63
CA ALA A 282 -22.92 -0.70 5.21
C ALA A 282 -23.47 0.39 6.16
N PRO A 283 -24.68 0.29 6.75
CA PRO A 283 -25.17 1.28 7.71
C PRO A 283 -24.32 1.39 8.97
N GLN A 284 -23.75 0.27 9.43
CA GLN A 284 -22.85 0.25 10.58
C GLN A 284 -21.54 0.99 10.27
N VAL A 285 -20.98 0.76 9.07
CA VAL A 285 -19.77 1.46 8.61
C VAL A 285 -20.04 2.96 8.45
N ALA A 286 -21.16 3.35 7.86
CA ALA A 286 -21.51 4.75 7.68
C ALA A 286 -21.66 5.51 9.02
N LYS A 287 -22.27 4.87 10.04
CA LYS A 287 -22.35 5.45 11.39
C LYS A 287 -20.94 5.68 11.95
N ARG A 288 -20.06 4.69 11.81
CA ARG A 288 -18.67 4.80 12.27
C ARG A 288 -17.89 5.86 11.50
N ALA A 289 -18.13 5.98 10.19
CA ALA A 289 -17.50 6.99 9.34
C ALA A 289 -17.88 8.41 9.74
N ALA A 290 -19.11 8.64 10.22
CA ALA A 290 -19.52 9.93 10.78
C ALA A 290 -18.77 10.25 12.08
N GLU A 291 -18.59 9.27 12.97
CA GLU A 291 -17.81 9.43 14.20
C GLU A 291 -16.33 9.72 13.90
N VAL A 292 -15.70 8.89 13.06
CA VAL A 292 -14.29 9.00 12.69
C VAL A 292 -14.03 10.29 11.89
N GLY A 293 -14.90 10.63 10.94
CA GLY A 293 -14.78 11.82 10.10
C GLY A 293 -14.93 13.14 10.86
N SER A 294 -15.51 13.12 12.06
CA SER A 294 -15.60 14.30 12.93
C SER A 294 -14.32 14.60 13.73
N LEU A 295 -13.33 13.71 13.68
CA LEU A 295 -12.09 13.83 14.44
C LEU A 295 -10.91 14.19 13.53
N PRO A 296 -10.00 15.07 13.99
CA PRO A 296 -8.74 15.30 13.31
C PRO A 296 -7.80 14.08 13.48
N TRP A 297 -6.88 13.92 12.53
CA TRP A 297 -5.77 12.96 12.62
C TRP A 297 -4.47 13.70 12.87
N ILE A 298 -3.64 13.15 13.75
CA ILE A 298 -2.27 13.61 13.96
C ILE A 298 -1.46 13.39 12.69
N SER A 299 -0.90 14.48 12.15
CA SER A 299 0.02 14.39 11.02
C SER A 299 1.45 14.32 11.54
N TYR A 300 2.17 13.26 11.17
CA TYR A 300 3.58 13.09 11.51
C TYR A 300 4.46 13.51 10.33
N GLY A 301 5.24 14.58 10.51
CA GLY A 301 6.23 15.05 9.55
C GLY A 301 6.06 16.52 9.18
N ALA A 302 6.47 16.86 7.95
CA ALA A 302 6.43 18.23 7.46
C ALA A 302 5.02 18.68 7.08
N GLU A 303 4.75 19.99 7.16
CA GLU A 303 3.42 20.57 6.98
C GLU A 303 2.77 20.26 5.62
N HIS A 304 3.58 20.06 4.56
CA HIS A 304 3.08 19.70 3.23
C HIS A 304 2.40 18.33 3.17
N ARG A 305 2.57 17.47 4.17
CA ARG A 305 1.90 16.16 4.25
C ARG A 305 0.43 16.26 4.61
N VAL A 306 0.05 17.34 5.29
CA VAL A 306 -1.30 17.48 5.85
C VAL A 306 -2.38 17.50 4.75
N PRO A 307 -2.23 18.26 3.64
CA PRO A 307 -3.18 18.20 2.53
C PRO A 307 -3.29 16.81 1.88
N LEU A 308 -2.19 16.05 1.80
CA LEU A 308 -2.18 14.69 1.26
C LEU A 308 -3.00 13.73 2.13
N GLU A 309 -2.81 13.79 3.45
CA GLU A 309 -3.58 12.99 4.41
C GLU A 309 -5.07 13.39 4.40
N GLU A 310 -5.36 14.69 4.35
CA GLU A 310 -6.72 15.24 4.23
C GLU A 310 -7.46 14.71 3.00
N ALA A 311 -6.78 14.68 1.84
CA ALA A 311 -7.35 14.14 0.61
C ALA A 311 -7.70 12.64 0.75
N GLY A 312 -6.81 11.85 1.36
CA GLY A 312 -7.03 10.43 1.66
C GLY A 312 -8.21 10.19 2.60
N HIS A 313 -8.31 10.97 3.68
CA HIS A 313 -9.42 10.86 4.64
C HIS A 313 -10.76 11.30 4.00
N ALA A 314 -10.78 12.42 3.29
CA ALA A 314 -11.98 13.00 2.70
C ALA A 314 -12.62 12.08 1.65
N MET A 315 -11.82 11.45 0.79
CA MET A 315 -12.37 10.57 -0.25
C MET A 315 -13.07 9.32 0.33
N VAL A 316 -12.53 8.73 1.40
CA VAL A 316 -13.13 7.55 2.05
C VAL A 316 -14.34 7.96 2.87
N HIS A 317 -14.26 9.09 3.56
CA HIS A 317 -15.40 9.64 4.28
C HIS A 317 -16.59 9.91 3.33
N ALA A 318 -16.33 10.52 2.17
CA ALA A 318 -17.34 10.77 1.14
C ALA A 318 -17.94 9.48 0.55
N ALA A 319 -17.20 8.38 0.58
CA ALA A 319 -17.66 7.04 0.20
C ALA A 319 -18.40 6.30 1.33
N GLY A 320 -18.69 6.96 2.46
CA GLY A 320 -19.38 6.36 3.60
C GLY A 320 -18.50 5.45 4.47
N GLY A 321 -17.18 5.62 4.40
CA GLY A 321 -16.21 4.86 5.20
C GLY A 321 -15.72 3.55 4.56
N VAL A 322 -16.16 3.24 3.34
CA VAL A 322 -15.72 2.05 2.58
C VAL A 322 -14.77 2.42 1.45
N PHE A 323 -13.99 1.44 0.97
CA PHE A 323 -13.05 1.62 -0.13
C PHE A 323 -13.69 1.15 -1.44
N ASP A 324 -14.36 2.06 -2.13
CA ASP A 324 -15.17 1.73 -3.30
C ASP A 324 -14.60 2.21 -4.65
N ALA A 325 -15.41 2.09 -5.71
CA ALA A 325 -15.03 2.56 -7.03
C ALA A 325 -14.83 4.09 -7.08
N SER A 326 -15.53 4.87 -6.26
CA SER A 326 -15.35 6.33 -6.19
C SER A 326 -14.01 6.71 -5.55
N VAL A 327 -13.61 6.00 -4.49
CA VAL A 327 -12.27 6.14 -3.87
C VAL A 327 -11.19 5.77 -4.88
N SER A 328 -11.36 4.63 -5.55
CA SER A 328 -10.41 4.15 -6.56
C SER A 328 -10.26 5.15 -7.72
N ARG A 329 -11.37 5.73 -8.22
CA ARG A 329 -11.34 6.76 -9.27
C ARG A 329 -10.59 8.02 -8.82
N ARG A 330 -10.83 8.47 -7.59
CA ARG A 330 -10.14 9.65 -7.01
C ARG A 330 -8.65 9.43 -6.84
N LEU A 331 -8.25 8.28 -6.31
CA LEU A 331 -6.84 7.89 -6.21
C LEU A 331 -6.19 7.76 -7.58
N THR A 332 -6.92 7.21 -8.57
CA THR A 332 -6.46 7.15 -9.96
C THR A 332 -6.20 8.55 -10.49
N ALA A 333 -7.16 9.46 -10.36
CA ALA A 333 -7.05 10.84 -10.85
C ALA A 333 -5.91 11.61 -10.16
N PHE A 334 -5.75 11.43 -8.84
CA PHE A 334 -4.64 12.04 -8.10
C PHE A 334 -3.29 11.55 -8.61
N TRP A 335 -3.10 10.23 -8.69
CA TRP A 335 -1.86 9.67 -9.26
C TRP A 335 -1.62 10.14 -10.70
N ALA A 336 -2.68 10.18 -11.51
CA ALA A 336 -2.64 10.69 -12.88
C ALA A 336 -2.08 12.11 -12.92
N GLY A 337 -2.57 12.98 -12.04
CA GLY A 337 -2.17 14.37 -11.94
C GLY A 337 -0.71 14.53 -11.51
N ILE A 338 -0.29 13.77 -10.49
CA ILE A 338 1.11 13.75 -10.04
C ILE A 338 2.03 13.32 -11.19
N ALA A 339 1.71 12.19 -11.83
CA ALA A 339 2.53 11.66 -12.90
C ALA A 339 2.55 12.58 -14.13
N ALA A 340 1.44 13.26 -14.44
CA ALA A 340 1.40 14.23 -15.53
C ALA A 340 2.33 15.42 -15.24
N GLN A 341 2.30 15.96 -14.03
CA GLN A 341 3.18 17.06 -13.60
C GLN A 341 4.66 16.64 -13.63
N ASP A 342 4.97 15.41 -13.21
CA ASP A 342 6.35 14.90 -13.21
C ASP A 342 6.85 14.62 -14.63
N VAL A 343 6.02 14.03 -15.49
CA VAL A 343 6.36 13.82 -16.91
C VAL A 343 6.55 15.17 -17.61
N GLU A 344 5.63 16.12 -17.41
CA GLU A 344 5.69 17.45 -17.99
C GLU A 344 6.98 18.19 -17.60
N ARG A 345 7.37 18.09 -16.33
CA ARG A 345 8.63 18.66 -15.82
C ARG A 345 9.87 18.15 -16.57
N HIS A 346 9.89 16.88 -16.97
CA HIS A 346 11.05 16.25 -17.61
C HIS A 346 10.92 16.10 -19.13
N LEU A 347 9.77 16.50 -19.70
CA LEU A 347 9.44 16.17 -21.08
C LEU A 347 10.40 16.78 -22.08
N ALA A 348 10.78 18.04 -21.90
CA ALA A 348 11.70 18.73 -22.78
C ALA A 348 13.07 18.02 -22.82
N ASP A 349 13.60 17.67 -21.63
CA ASP A 349 14.88 16.99 -21.48
C ASP A 349 14.83 15.62 -22.14
N TRP A 350 13.78 14.83 -21.90
CA TRP A 350 13.63 13.50 -22.51
C TRP A 350 13.49 13.57 -24.03
N PHE A 351 12.73 14.55 -24.52
CA PHE A 351 12.49 14.73 -25.94
C PHE A 351 13.77 15.12 -26.69
N ALA A 352 14.65 15.92 -26.06
CA ALA A 352 15.99 16.23 -26.56
C ALA A 352 16.98 15.06 -26.38
N LEU A 353 16.89 14.34 -25.27
CA LEU A 353 17.79 13.22 -24.94
C LEU A 353 17.71 12.09 -25.96
N ALA A 354 16.53 11.75 -26.47
CA ALA A 354 16.34 10.64 -27.41
C ALA A 354 17.24 10.74 -28.67
N PRO A 355 17.21 11.83 -29.46
CA PRO A 355 18.11 11.96 -30.61
C PRO A 355 19.58 12.06 -30.22
N GLU A 356 19.90 12.64 -29.06
CA GLU A 356 21.30 12.76 -28.61
C GLU A 356 21.91 11.40 -28.21
N LEU A 357 21.17 10.58 -27.48
CA LEU A 357 21.56 9.21 -27.15
C LEU A 357 21.74 8.39 -28.43
N ALA A 358 20.84 8.53 -29.40
CA ALA A 358 20.95 7.84 -30.68
C ALA A 358 22.23 8.26 -31.44
N ALA A 359 22.53 9.57 -31.47
CA ALA A 359 23.74 10.11 -32.10
C ALA A 359 25.04 9.67 -31.40
N ALA A 360 25.01 9.50 -30.07
CA ALA A 360 26.11 8.98 -29.28
C ALA A 360 26.31 7.45 -29.41
N GLY A 361 25.51 6.77 -30.23
CA GLY A 361 25.61 5.33 -30.45
C GLY A 361 24.77 4.47 -29.49
N HIS A 362 23.99 5.09 -28.60
CA HIS A 362 23.05 4.41 -27.69
C HIS A 362 21.67 4.22 -28.32
N GLY A 363 21.63 3.93 -29.63
CA GLY A 363 20.40 3.78 -30.43
C GLY A 363 20.11 2.36 -30.93
N THR A 364 21.15 1.54 -31.14
CA THR A 364 21.04 0.22 -31.80
C THR A 364 21.84 -0.87 -31.08
N GLY A 365 21.31 -2.10 -31.02
CA GLY A 365 22.01 -3.26 -30.44
C GLY A 365 22.06 -3.25 -28.90
N ASP A 366 23.21 -3.65 -28.33
CA ASP A 366 23.44 -3.77 -26.89
C ASP A 366 23.93 -2.45 -26.23
N GLY A 367 24.09 -1.37 -27.01
CA GLY A 367 24.58 -0.09 -26.50
C GLY A 367 23.50 0.68 -25.74
N ALA A 368 23.61 0.73 -24.41
CA ALA A 368 22.83 1.61 -23.55
C ALA A 368 23.76 2.61 -22.86
N PHE A 369 23.27 3.83 -22.65
CA PHE A 369 23.90 4.74 -21.69
C PHE A 369 23.59 4.25 -20.28
N SER A 370 24.54 4.36 -19.37
CA SER A 370 24.47 3.78 -18.03
C SER A 370 25.09 4.73 -17.01
N CYS A 371 24.33 5.12 -16.00
CA CYS A 371 24.80 5.95 -14.89
C CYS A 371 24.50 5.29 -13.53
N ASN A 372 24.93 5.92 -12.44
CA ASN A 372 24.69 5.45 -11.06
C ASN A 372 25.12 3.99 -10.82
N ASP A 373 26.31 3.61 -11.26
CA ASP A 373 26.85 2.24 -11.17
C ASP A 373 26.04 1.20 -11.95
N GLY A 374 25.34 1.61 -13.02
CA GLY A 374 24.49 0.72 -13.82
C GLY A 374 23.11 0.45 -13.23
N ARG A 375 22.69 1.26 -12.26
CA ARG A 375 21.32 1.24 -11.73
C ARG A 375 20.32 1.86 -12.71
N ASP A 376 20.75 2.89 -13.43
CA ASP A 376 19.93 3.63 -14.38
C ASP A 376 20.53 3.50 -15.76
N LEU A 377 19.71 3.03 -16.71
CA LEU A 377 20.13 2.83 -18.08
C LEU A 377 19.10 3.43 -19.02
N ALA A 378 19.57 3.97 -20.16
CA ALA A 378 18.69 4.37 -21.24
C ALA A 378 19.23 4.00 -22.61
N ARG A 379 18.31 3.66 -23.51
CA ARG A 379 18.54 3.48 -24.93
C ARG A 379 17.47 4.24 -25.70
N ALA A 380 17.86 4.90 -26.79
CA ALA A 380 16.93 5.60 -27.65
C ALA A 380 16.51 4.76 -28.87
N GLU A 381 15.28 4.93 -29.33
CA GLU A 381 14.82 4.43 -30.63
C GLU A 381 14.04 5.54 -31.33
N LEU A 382 14.38 5.84 -32.58
CA LEU A 382 13.76 6.89 -33.38
C LEU A 382 12.96 6.24 -34.52
N ASN A 383 11.63 6.35 -34.48
CA ASN A 383 10.72 5.69 -35.41
C ASN A 383 9.70 6.69 -35.99
N GLY A 384 10.06 7.34 -37.09
CA GLY A 384 9.19 8.34 -37.73
C GLY A 384 8.85 9.48 -36.76
N PRO A 385 7.57 9.78 -36.50
CA PRO A 385 7.15 10.83 -35.56
C PRO A 385 7.20 10.38 -34.09
N VAL A 386 7.82 9.25 -33.76
CA VAL A 386 7.90 8.73 -32.39
C VAL A 386 9.35 8.66 -31.94
N ARG A 387 9.65 9.34 -30.83
CA ARG A 387 10.91 9.22 -30.09
C ARG A 387 10.68 8.34 -28.89
N SER A 388 11.46 7.27 -28.76
CA SER A 388 11.31 6.32 -27.67
C SER A 388 12.56 6.28 -26.80
N LEU A 389 12.37 6.31 -25.49
CA LEU A 389 13.39 6.06 -24.49
C LEU A 389 13.06 4.76 -23.76
N ARG A 390 13.96 3.79 -23.85
CA ARG A 390 13.86 2.51 -23.13
C ARG A 390 14.79 2.53 -21.93
N THR A 391 14.27 2.23 -20.76
CA THR A 391 15.01 2.23 -19.49
C THR A 391 14.82 0.91 -18.73
N LYS A 392 15.74 0.61 -17.83
CA LYS A 392 15.69 -0.56 -16.95
C LYS A 392 15.89 -0.12 -15.51
N THR A 393 15.01 -0.61 -14.64
CA THR A 393 15.09 -0.42 -13.19
C THR A 393 15.09 -1.78 -12.49
N GLN A 394 15.21 -1.78 -11.15
CA GLN A 394 14.98 -2.96 -10.32
C GLN A 394 13.58 -3.59 -10.48
N ASN A 395 12.57 -2.81 -10.92
CA ASN A 395 11.18 -3.26 -10.99
C ASN A 395 10.79 -3.80 -12.39
N GLY A 396 11.62 -3.57 -13.41
CA GLY A 396 11.35 -4.02 -14.77
C GLY A 396 12.04 -3.17 -15.84
N ILE A 397 11.72 -3.50 -17.09
CA ILE A 397 12.12 -2.75 -18.28
C ILE A 397 10.92 -1.93 -18.74
N TYR A 398 11.16 -0.67 -19.08
CA TYR A 398 10.13 0.28 -19.47
C TYR A 398 10.50 0.97 -20.78
N ARG A 399 9.49 1.41 -21.50
CA ARG A 399 9.62 2.20 -22.72
C ARG A 399 8.69 3.40 -22.63
N VAL A 400 9.23 4.60 -22.81
CA VAL A 400 8.48 5.86 -22.88
C VAL A 400 8.52 6.35 -24.32
N GLU A 401 7.36 6.41 -24.95
CA GLU A 401 7.16 6.82 -26.34
C GLU A 401 6.58 8.24 -26.35
N MET A 402 7.31 9.18 -26.98
CA MET A 402 6.92 10.56 -27.17
C MET A 402 6.56 10.75 -28.64
N THR A 403 5.27 10.97 -28.92
CA THR A 403 4.76 11.22 -30.28
C THR A 403 4.82 12.71 -30.58
N GLU A 404 5.45 13.08 -31.69
CA GLU A 404 5.55 14.47 -32.14
C GLU A 404 4.19 14.99 -32.64
N ASP A 405 3.89 16.26 -32.35
CA ASP A 405 2.96 17.00 -33.18
C ASP A 405 3.67 17.40 -34.48
N GLY A 406 2.94 17.62 -35.57
CA GLY A 406 3.55 17.95 -36.87
C GLY A 406 4.31 19.30 -36.91
N GLU A 407 4.40 20.00 -35.78
CA GLU A 407 5.07 21.29 -35.59
C GLU A 407 6.36 21.16 -34.75
N GLY A 408 6.75 19.94 -34.37
CA GLY A 408 7.99 19.63 -33.66
C GLY A 408 7.88 19.65 -32.13
N GLY A 409 6.69 19.80 -31.57
CA GLY A 409 6.36 19.60 -30.17
C GLY A 409 5.94 18.16 -29.85
N VAL A 410 5.55 17.89 -28.60
CA VAL A 410 5.05 16.57 -28.19
C VAL A 410 3.53 16.59 -28.13
N ALA A 411 2.86 15.76 -28.93
CA ALA A 411 1.42 15.58 -28.89
C ALA A 411 0.98 14.60 -27.78
N ARG A 412 1.76 13.55 -27.52
CA ARG A 412 1.39 12.45 -26.62
C ARG A 412 2.60 11.76 -26.03
N VAL A 413 2.48 11.33 -24.78
CA VAL A 413 3.43 10.44 -24.10
C VAL A 413 2.73 9.13 -23.74
N LEU A 414 3.35 7.99 -24.05
CA LEU A 414 2.89 6.65 -23.66
C LEU A 414 4.03 5.91 -22.94
N ALA A 415 3.81 5.54 -21.69
CA ALA A 415 4.73 4.73 -20.90
C ALA A 415 4.25 3.28 -20.85
N LEU A 416 5.16 2.36 -21.15
CA LEU A 416 4.92 0.92 -21.27
C LEU A 416 5.89 0.16 -20.37
N ARG A 417 5.42 -0.91 -19.75
CA ARG A 417 6.25 -1.93 -19.10
C ARG A 417 6.35 -3.15 -19.99
N GLU A 418 7.56 -3.62 -20.21
CA GLU A 418 7.84 -4.80 -21.04
C GLU A 418 7.91 -6.05 -20.15
N VAL A 419 6.99 -7.00 -20.33
CA VAL A 419 6.92 -8.26 -19.55
C VAL A 419 6.64 -9.44 -20.47
N GLY A 420 7.58 -10.38 -20.55
CA GLY A 420 7.37 -11.66 -21.26
C GLY A 420 7.01 -11.50 -22.74
N GLY A 421 7.56 -10.47 -23.40
CA GLY A 421 7.26 -10.15 -24.81
C GLY A 421 5.92 -9.42 -25.02
N ARG A 422 5.31 -8.91 -23.95
CA ARG A 422 4.10 -8.06 -24.01
C ARG A 422 4.42 -6.66 -23.47
N ASP A 423 3.78 -5.66 -24.08
CA ASP A 423 3.84 -4.28 -23.62
C ASP A 423 2.56 -3.96 -22.81
N LEU A 424 2.75 -3.62 -21.54
CA LEU A 424 1.68 -3.26 -20.62
C LEU A 424 1.67 -1.75 -20.42
N PRO A 425 0.60 -1.03 -20.79
CA PRO A 425 0.49 0.40 -20.54
C PRO A 425 0.52 0.70 -19.04
N ILE A 426 1.45 1.57 -18.64
CA ILE A 426 1.60 2.04 -17.26
C ILE A 426 1.37 3.55 -17.10
N GLY A 427 1.26 4.29 -18.20
CA GLY A 427 0.88 5.69 -18.19
C GLY A 427 0.62 6.20 -19.60
N ARG A 428 -0.34 7.11 -19.77
CA ARG A 428 -0.59 7.78 -21.05
C ARG A 428 -1.06 9.21 -20.81
N PHE A 429 -0.52 10.13 -21.58
CA PHE A 429 -0.74 11.56 -21.42
C PHE A 429 -0.84 12.26 -22.77
N LEU A 430 -1.73 13.24 -22.86
CA LEU A 430 -1.94 14.07 -24.03
C LEU A 430 -1.52 15.51 -23.72
N MET A 431 -0.83 16.13 -24.67
CA MET A 431 -0.58 17.56 -24.58
C MET A 431 -1.88 18.32 -24.86
N THR A 432 -2.19 19.29 -24.01
CA THR A 432 -3.33 20.20 -24.16
C THR A 432 -2.84 21.65 -24.08
N GLU A 433 -3.71 22.62 -24.35
CA GLU A 433 -3.37 24.05 -24.17
C GLU A 433 -2.95 24.39 -22.73
N GLU A 434 -3.40 23.61 -21.75
CA GLU A 434 -3.10 23.80 -20.33
C GLU A 434 -1.92 22.92 -19.85
N GLY A 435 -1.20 22.28 -20.77
CA GLY A 435 -0.11 21.36 -20.46
C GLY A 435 -0.51 19.89 -20.59
N LEU A 436 0.32 19.02 -20.02
CA LEU A 436 0.16 17.58 -20.12
C LEU A 436 -1.02 17.10 -19.26
N ARG A 437 -1.98 16.39 -19.86
CA ARG A 437 -3.13 15.81 -19.17
C ARG A 437 -3.14 14.29 -19.25
N PRO A 438 -3.48 13.59 -18.16
CA PRO A 438 -3.58 12.14 -18.18
C PRO A 438 -4.74 11.67 -19.07
N ASP A 439 -4.52 10.59 -19.80
CA ASP A 439 -5.48 9.99 -20.72
C ASP A 439 -5.51 8.46 -20.54
N PHE A 440 -6.26 8.00 -19.54
CA PHE A 440 -6.30 6.58 -19.16
C PHE A 440 -7.46 5.78 -19.75
N GLY A 441 -8.40 6.43 -20.44
CA GLY A 441 -9.54 5.75 -21.07
C GLY A 441 -9.17 4.95 -22.32
N PRO A 442 -10.11 4.23 -22.95
CA PRO A 442 -9.84 3.50 -24.19
C PRO A 442 -9.83 4.41 -25.44
N GLY A 443 -10.19 5.69 -25.31
CA GLY A 443 -10.48 6.58 -26.45
C GLY A 443 -9.31 6.80 -27.40
N ASN A 444 -8.09 6.93 -26.88
CA ASN A 444 -6.88 7.23 -27.69
C ASN A 444 -5.77 6.18 -27.54
N GLY A 445 -6.13 4.95 -27.14
CA GLY A 445 -5.19 3.85 -26.95
C GLY A 445 -5.68 2.81 -25.94
N PRO A 446 -4.82 1.85 -25.54
CA PRO A 446 -5.19 0.83 -24.56
C PRO A 446 -5.47 1.44 -23.19
N GLU A 447 -6.46 0.89 -22.49
CA GLU A 447 -6.82 1.31 -21.13
C GLU A 447 -5.65 1.10 -20.17
N VAL A 448 -5.38 2.08 -19.31
CA VAL A 448 -4.33 2.01 -18.29
C VAL A 448 -4.98 1.64 -16.96
N ALA A 449 -4.69 0.43 -16.47
CA ALA A 449 -5.25 -0.04 -15.21
C ALA A 449 -4.58 0.67 -14.01
N TYR A 450 -5.41 1.23 -13.12
CA TYR A 450 -4.94 1.80 -11.86
C TYR A 450 -4.71 0.71 -10.80
N GLN A 451 -3.45 0.54 -10.41
CA GLN A 451 -2.99 -0.22 -9.25
C GLN A 451 -1.73 0.45 -8.71
N ILE A 452 -1.45 0.41 -7.40
CA ILE A 452 -0.25 1.07 -6.82
C ILE A 452 1.06 0.50 -7.43
N ARG A 453 1.04 -0.73 -7.94
CA ARG A 453 2.13 -1.29 -8.75
C ARG A 453 2.38 -0.48 -10.03
N THR A 454 1.34 -0.14 -10.79
CA THR A 454 1.42 0.72 -11.98
C THR A 454 2.04 2.06 -11.62
N VAL A 455 1.64 2.63 -10.47
CA VAL A 455 2.21 3.87 -9.93
C VAL A 455 3.71 3.74 -9.68
N ARG A 456 4.13 2.66 -9.00
CA ARG A 456 5.55 2.38 -8.72
C ARG A 456 6.35 2.14 -9.99
N ASP A 457 5.80 1.42 -10.95
CA ASP A 457 6.43 1.16 -12.25
C ASP A 457 6.66 2.48 -13.01
N LEU A 458 5.65 3.34 -13.07
CA LEU A 458 5.74 4.65 -13.74
C LEU A 458 6.73 5.59 -13.06
N ASN A 459 6.66 5.75 -11.73
CA ASN A 459 7.63 6.56 -10.98
C ASN A 459 9.07 6.04 -11.14
N GLY A 460 9.24 4.71 -11.19
CA GLY A 460 10.54 4.10 -11.47
C GLY A 460 11.07 4.49 -12.85
N ALA A 461 10.22 4.49 -13.89
CA ALA A 461 10.60 4.93 -15.22
C ALA A 461 10.96 6.44 -15.26
N ILE A 462 10.13 7.29 -14.64
CA ILE A 462 10.37 8.74 -14.54
C ILE A 462 11.72 9.01 -13.86
N GLY A 463 11.93 8.45 -12.66
CA GLY A 463 13.14 8.70 -11.86
C GLY A 463 14.43 8.22 -12.54
N SER A 464 14.37 7.08 -13.23
CA SER A 464 15.53 6.57 -13.98
C SER A 464 15.85 7.47 -15.18
N LEU A 465 14.86 7.84 -15.98
CA LEU A 465 15.08 8.71 -17.15
C LEU A 465 15.49 10.13 -16.77
N ALA A 466 14.96 10.68 -15.68
CA ALA A 466 15.41 11.97 -15.14
C ALA A 466 16.89 11.93 -14.73
N SER A 467 17.32 10.85 -14.08
CA SER A 467 18.72 10.67 -13.70
C SER A 467 19.64 10.53 -14.91
N VAL A 468 19.23 9.73 -15.91
CA VAL A 468 19.96 9.58 -17.18
C VAL A 468 20.09 10.92 -17.90
N ALA A 469 19.00 11.68 -18.02
CA ALA A 469 19.02 12.99 -18.69
C ALA A 469 20.04 13.93 -18.06
N CYS A 470 20.01 14.04 -16.72
CA CYS A 470 20.93 14.88 -15.96
C CYS A 470 22.40 14.49 -16.15
N VAL A 471 22.74 13.21 -15.95
CA VAL A 471 24.14 12.74 -16.04
C VAL A 471 24.65 12.81 -17.47
N PHE A 472 23.82 12.48 -18.46
CA PHE A 472 24.22 12.56 -19.86
C PHE A 472 24.52 14.00 -20.29
N GLU A 473 23.72 14.97 -19.85
CA GLU A 473 23.98 16.39 -20.10
C GLU A 473 25.27 16.87 -19.43
N GLU A 474 25.53 16.45 -18.19
CA GLU A 474 26.75 16.77 -17.44
C GLU A 474 28.00 16.20 -18.16
N GLU A 475 27.99 14.91 -18.53
CA GLU A 475 29.10 14.28 -19.26
C GLU A 475 29.38 14.98 -20.60
N ARG A 476 28.33 15.41 -21.33
CA ARG A 476 28.50 16.18 -22.57
C ARG A 476 29.05 17.57 -22.33
N THR A 477 28.62 18.23 -21.26
CA THR A 477 29.08 19.58 -20.90
C THR A 477 30.56 19.54 -20.51
N GLU A 478 30.97 18.56 -19.71
CA GLU A 478 32.38 18.34 -19.37
C GLU A 478 33.21 17.99 -20.60
N ALA A 479 32.71 17.10 -21.48
CA ALA A 479 33.41 16.76 -22.72
C ALA A 479 33.62 17.98 -23.64
N ARG A 480 32.63 18.89 -23.72
CA ARG A 480 32.74 20.16 -24.47
C ARG A 480 33.71 21.14 -23.81
N ALA A 481 33.73 21.21 -22.48
CA ALA A 481 34.66 22.08 -21.74
C ALA A 481 36.11 21.58 -21.81
N GLY A 482 36.31 20.27 -21.99
CA GLY A 482 37.63 19.66 -22.17
C GLY A 482 38.13 19.60 -23.62
N SER A 483 37.28 19.92 -24.61
CA SER A 483 37.66 20.01 -26.02
C SER A 483 38.04 21.45 -26.39
N ASP A 484 39.33 21.73 -26.59
CA ASP A 484 39.89 23.01 -27.06
C ASP A 484 39.57 23.31 -28.55
N ASP A 485 38.39 22.92 -29.06
CA ASP A 485 37.95 23.27 -30.41
C ASP A 485 36.83 24.33 -30.35
N PRO A 486 37.03 25.55 -30.91
CA PRO A 486 35.95 26.51 -31.07
C PRO A 486 34.97 26.00 -32.14
N GLU A 487 33.67 26.03 -31.83
CA GLU A 487 32.61 25.64 -32.77
C GLU A 487 32.71 26.39 -34.12
N PRO A 488 32.28 25.76 -35.24
CA PRO A 488 32.15 26.43 -36.53
C PRO A 488 31.02 27.48 -36.58
#